data_AF-A0A2S7XMK6-F1
#
_entry.id   AF-A0A2S7XMK6-F1
#
_cell.length_a   1.000
_cell.length_b   1.000
_cell.length_c   1.000
_cell.angle_alpha   90.00
_cell.angle_beta   90.00
_cell.angle_gamma   90.00
#
_symmetry.space_group_name_H-M   'P 1'
#
loop_
_entity.id
_entity.type
_entity.pdbx_description
1 polymer ?
#
loop_
_entity_poly.entity_id
_entity_poly.type
_entity_poly.pdbx_seq_one_letter_code
_entity_poly.pdbx_strand_id
1 'polypeptide(L)' 'MKTLTLKIDDSVSEKFVWLLEHFSPNEIKILEQNEYIDDDTYLRRIEDMTQSILEAKNEPMKNGVALDKLEW' A
#
# COMPACT_ATOMS: atom_id res chain seq x y z
N MET A 1 -3.05 15.91 15.34
CA MET A 1 -1.84 15.21 14.86
C MET A 1 -1.59 15.60 13.41
N LYS A 2 -0.32 15.71 13.01
CA LYS A 2 0.07 15.84 11.60
C LYS A 2 0.92 14.61 11.25
N THR A 3 0.67 14.00 10.10
CA THR A 3 1.42 12.83 9.62
C THR A 3 2.53 13.29 8.68
N LEU A 4 3.75 12.79 8.90
CA LEU A 4 4.91 13.05 8.06
C LEU A 4 5.45 11.72 7.56
N THR A 5 5.65 11.60 6.25
CA THR A 5 6.29 10.44 5.62
C THR A 5 7.73 10.82 5.26
N LEU A 6 8.69 10.00 5.70
CA LEU A 6 10.12 10.18 5.44
C LEU A 6 10.62 8.99 4.63
N LYS A 7 11.26 9.26 3.49
CA LYS A 7 12.04 8.26 2.75
C LYS A 7 13.49 8.39 3.18
N ILE A 8 14.05 7.32 3.74
CA ILE A 8 15.45 7.25 4.12
C ILE A 8 16.16 6.20 3.26
N ASP A 9 17.47 6.34 3.15
CA ASP A 9 18.31 5.35 2.51
C ASP A 9 18.62 4.21 3.50
N ASP A 10 18.71 2.98 2.99
CA ASP A 10 18.98 1.81 3.83
C ASP A 10 20.32 1.92 4.57
N SER A 11 21.32 2.61 3.99
CA SER A 11 22.63 2.83 4.62
C SER A 11 22.57 3.67 5.90
N VAL A 12 21.46 4.38 6.13
CA VAL A 12 21.25 5.18 7.35
C VAL A 12 20.10 4.69 8.21
N SER A 13 19.46 3.58 7.82
CA SER A 13 18.27 3.04 8.50
C SER A 13 18.50 2.82 9.99
N GLU A 14 19.59 2.12 10.36
CA GLU A 14 19.93 1.85 11.77
C GLU A 14 20.11 3.13 12.59
N LYS A 15 20.77 4.15 12.02
CA LYS A 15 20.98 5.44 12.70
C LYS A 15 19.67 6.18 12.91
N PHE A 16 18.76 6.06 11.96
CA PHE A 16 17.43 6.67 12.05
C PHE A 16 16.55 5.95 13.07
N VAL A 17 16.56 4.61 13.07
CA VAL A 17 15.84 3.82 14.09
C VAL A 17 16.36 4.18 15.48
N TRP A 18 17.68 4.22 15.67
CA TRP A 18 18.29 4.64 16.94
C TRP A 18 17.86 6.04 17.38
N LEU A 19 17.80 7.01 16.45
CA LEU A 19 17.31 8.36 16.75
C LEU A 19 15.84 8.34 17.23
N LEU A 20 15.00 7.51 16.62
CA LEU A 20 13.57 7.42 16.94
C LEU A 20 13.32 6.73 18.30
N GLU A 21 14.20 5.83 18.73
CA GLU A 21 14.13 5.16 20.05
C GLU A 21 14.25 6.14 21.23
N HIS A 22 14.76 7.36 21.01
CA HIS A 22 14.82 8.39 22.05
C HIS A 22 13.48 9.06 22.36
N PHE A 23 12.48 8.86 21.51
CA PHE A 23 11.15 9.43 21.72
C PHE A 23 10.25 8.45 22.45
N SER A 24 9.30 8.96 23.22
CA SER A 24 8.30 8.10 23.85
C SER A 24 7.42 7.44 22.78
N PRO A 25 6.98 6.18 22.95
CA PRO A 25 6.02 5.54 22.06
C PRO A 25 4.68 6.29 21.91
N ASN A 26 4.36 7.18 22.86
CA ASN A 26 3.18 8.04 22.82
C ASN A 26 3.39 9.30 21.97
N GLU A 27 4.64 9.66 21.67
CA GLU A 27 5.04 10.85 20.90
C GLU A 27 5.32 10.50 19.44
N ILE A 28 5.96 9.36 19.20
CA ILE A 28 6.29 8.85 17.86
C ILE A 28 5.81 7.42 17.73
N LYS A 29 5.08 7.16 16.64
CA LYS A 29 4.68 5.82 16.23
C LYS A 29 5.28 5.53 14.85
N ILE A 30 6.11 4.49 14.77
CA ILE A 30 6.51 3.93 13.49
C ILE A 30 5.30 3.19 12.94
N LEU A 31 4.70 3.73 11.89
CA LEU A 31 3.69 3.04 11.11
C LEU A 31 4.46 2.15 10.14
N GLU A 32 4.18 0.84 10.12
CA GLU A 32 4.88 -0.10 9.24
C GLU A 32 4.99 0.46 7.82
N GLN A 33 6.22 0.47 7.34
CA GLN A 33 6.55 0.82 5.97
C GLN A 33 6.06 -0.31 5.09
N ASN A 34 4.91 -0.12 4.44
CA ASN A 34 4.71 -0.85 3.19
C ASN A 34 5.79 -0.33 2.24
N GLU A 35 6.76 -1.19 1.89
CA GLU A 35 7.58 -0.95 0.71
C GLU A 35 6.62 -0.57 -0.41
N TYR A 36 6.91 0.55 -1.08
CA TYR A 36 6.20 0.84 -2.31
C TYR A 36 6.38 -0.36 -3.22
N ILE A 37 5.28 -1.05 -3.48
CA ILE A 37 5.19 -2.09 -4.50
C ILE A 37 4.28 -1.55 -5.59
N ASP A 38 4.66 -1.79 -6.84
CA ASP A 38 3.81 -1.40 -7.95
C ASP A 38 2.48 -2.18 -7.90
N ASP A 39 1.45 -1.60 -8.52
CA ASP A 39 0.09 -2.11 -8.44
C ASP A 39 -0.03 -3.56 -8.94
N ASP A 40 0.73 -3.96 -9.96
CA ASP A 40 0.69 -5.33 -10.48
C ASP A 40 1.31 -6.31 -9.48
N THR A 41 2.45 -5.95 -8.89
CA THR A 41 3.08 -6.73 -7.81
C THR A 41 2.17 -6.83 -6.59
N TYR A 42 1.48 -5.74 -6.21
CA TYR A 42 0.50 -5.74 -5.11
C TYR A 42 -0.64 -6.71 -5.38
N LEU A 43 -1.28 -6.59 -6.54
CA LEU A 43 -2.43 -7.42 -6.90
C LEU A 43 -2.05 -8.91 -6.97
N ARG A 44 -0.85 -9.24 -7.46
CA ARG A 44 -0.37 -10.63 -7.51
C ARG A 44 -0.07 -11.24 -6.14
N ARG A 45 0.20 -10.43 -5.11
CA ARG A 45 0.43 -10.92 -3.73
C ARG A 45 -0.86 -11.36 -3.05
N ILE A 46 -2.01 -10.87 -3.50
CA ILE A 46 -3.31 -11.26 -2.95
C ILE A 46 -3.68 -12.63 -3.53
N GLU A 47 -3.85 -13.62 -2.65
CA GLU A 47 -4.28 -14.96 -3.02
C GLU A 47 -5.58 -14.89 -3.84
N ASP A 48 -5.67 -15.70 -4.89
CA ASP A 48 -6.78 -15.76 -5.85
C ASP A 48 -7.11 -14.49 -6.65
N MET A 49 -6.43 -13.36 -6.44
CA MET A 49 -6.71 -12.10 -7.17
C MET A 49 -6.58 -12.25 -8.69
N THR A 50 -5.57 -13.00 -9.15
CA THR A 50 -5.40 -13.28 -10.58
C THR A 50 -6.61 -14.04 -11.15
N GLN A 51 -7.14 -15.00 -10.37
CA GLN A 51 -8.30 -15.80 -10.77
C GLN A 51 -9.57 -14.93 -10.77
N SER A 52 -9.78 -14.10 -9.74
CA SER A 52 -10.92 -13.17 -9.67
C SER A 52 -10.93 -12.19 -10.86
N ILE A 53 -9.77 -11.66 -11.27
CA ILE A 53 -9.67 -10.77 -12.43
C ILE A 53 -10.03 -11.52 -13.73
N LEU A 54 -9.57 -12.77 -13.88
CA LEU A 54 -9.92 -13.60 -15.04
C LEU A 54 -11.42 -13.91 -15.10
N GLU A 55 -12.04 -14.19 -13.96
CA GLU A 55 -13.48 -14.42 -13.84
C GLU A 55 -14.28 -13.17 -14.21
N ALA A 56 -13.93 -12.02 -13.61
CA ALA A 56 -14.55 -10.73 -13.92
C ALA A 56 -14.44 -10.38 -15.42
N LYS A 57 -13.31 -10.70 -16.06
CA LYS A 57 -13.12 -10.48 -17.50
C LYS A 57 -14.08 -11.32 -18.37
N ASN A 58 -14.48 -12.49 -17.89
CA ASN A 58 -15.39 -13.38 -18.59
C ASN A 58 -16.87 -13.09 -18.30
N GLU A 59 -17.17 -12.15 -17.40
CA GLU A 59 -18.54 -11.79 -17.09
C GLU A 59 -19.24 -11.06 -18.25
N PRO A 60 -20.56 -11.24 -18.40
CA PRO A 60 -21.34 -10.48 -19.37
C PRO A 60 -21.25 -8.98 -19.12
N MET A 61 -21.10 -8.19 -20.19
CA MET A 61 -20.97 -6.72 -20.13
C MET A 61 -22.11 -6.01 -19.38
N LYS A 62 -23.29 -6.61 -19.28
CA LYS A 62 -24.42 -6.12 -18.46
C LYS A 62 -24.13 -6.01 -16.96
N ASN A 63 -23.14 -6.75 -16.46
CA ASN A 63 -22.70 -6.72 -15.07
C ASN A 63 -21.62 -5.64 -14.84
N GLY A 64 -21.02 -5.11 -15.91
CA GLY A 64 -19.98 -4.09 -15.83
C GLY A 64 -20.54 -2.68 -15.64
N VAL A 65 -19.69 -1.78 -15.16
CA VAL A 65 -19.98 -0.34 -15.03
C VAL A 65 -19.17 0.42 -16.08
N ALA A 66 -19.84 1.32 -16.80
CA ALA A 66 -19.18 2.17 -17.79
C ALA A 66 -18.39 3.29 -17.09
N LEU A 67 -17.32 3.77 -17.72
CA LEU A 67 -16.38 4.74 -17.14
C LEU A 67 -17.07 6.02 -16.65
N ASP A 68 -18.11 6.46 -17.36
CA ASP A 68 -18.94 7.63 -17.06
C ASP A 68 -19.89 7.44 -15.86
N LYS A 69 -19.98 6.21 -15.33
CA LYS A 69 -20.84 5.84 -14.19
C LYS A 69 -20.05 5.43 -12.94
N LEU A 70 -18.73 5.62 -12.95
CA LEU A 70 -17.90 5.40 -11.76
C LEU A 70 -18.01 6.62 -10.83
N GLU A 71 -18.31 6.38 -9.56
CA GLU A 71 -18.27 7.38 -8.49
C GLU A 71 -16.82 7.45 -7.97
N TRP A 72 -16.12 8.55 -8.26
CA TRP A 72 -14.73 8.80 -7.84
C TRP A 72 -14.67 9.59 -6.54
#